data_AF-A0A2P6WBS4-F1
#
_entry.id   AF-A0A2P6WBS4-F1
#
_cell.length_a   1.000
_cell.length_b   1.000
_cell.length_c   1.000
_cell.angle_alpha   90.00
_cell.angle_beta   90.00
_cell.angle_gamma   90.00
#
_symmetry.space_group_name_H-M   'P 1'
#
loop_
_entity.id
_entity.type
_entity.pdbx_description
1 polymer ?
#
loop_
_entity_poly.entity_id
_entity_poly.type
_entity_poly.pdbx_seq_one_letter_code
_entity_poly.pdbx_strand_id
1 'polypeptide(L)' 'MHYECRTVNRIDMVPDALVQSVREKFYKNGDFHRVYFGEIVASYADEDATQRLGIQGQGSLTSQP' A
#
# COMPACT_ATOMS: atom_id res chain seq x y z
N MET A 1 -9.77 7.06 4.67
CA MET A 1 -8.78 7.46 3.66
C MET A 1 -8.45 6.24 2.82
N HIS A 2 -8.60 6.37 1.50
CA HIS A 2 -8.37 5.30 0.53
C HIS A 2 -7.52 5.84 -0.61
N TYR A 3 -6.63 5.01 -1.14
CA TYR A 3 -5.83 5.34 -2.32
C TYR A 3 -6.27 4.48 -3.49
N GLU A 4 -6.49 5.11 -4.63
CA GLU A 4 -6.52 4.39 -5.91
C GLU A 4 -5.10 4.35 -6.46
N CYS A 5 -4.66 3.16 -6.84
CA CYS A 5 -3.30 2.92 -7.28
C CYS A 5 -3.28 2.21 -8.62
N ARG A 6 -2.36 2.61 -9.49
CA ARG A 6 -1.95 1.83 -10.66
C ARG A 6 -0.73 0.98 -10.32
N THR A 7 -0.76 -0.32 -10.58
CA THR A 7 0.42 -1.18 -10.38
C THR A 7 1.55 -0.75 -11.32
N VAL A 8 2.70 -0.40 -10.75
CA VAL A 8 3.92 -0.08 -11.49
C VAL A 8 4.95 -1.20 -11.44
N ASN A 9 4.91 -2.05 -10.41
CA ASN A 9 5.77 -3.22 -10.32
C ASN A 9 5.11 -4.34 -9.49
N ARG A 10 5.58 -5.56 -9.69
CA ARG A 10 5.28 -6.72 -8.85
C ARG A 10 6.54 -7.54 -8.60
N ILE A 11 6.73 -7.99 -7.37
CA ILE A 11 7.85 -8.83 -6.96
C ILE A 11 7.32 -10.11 -6.34
N ASP A 12 7.71 -11.25 -6.92
CA ASP A 12 7.49 -12.55 -6.30
C ASP A 12 8.50 -12.80 -5.21
N MET A 13 8.02 -13.23 -4.05
CA MET A 13 8.91 -13.64 -2.98
C MET A 13 9.50 -15.01 -3.32
N VAL A 14 10.81 -15.02 -3.61
CA VAL A 14 11.54 -16.24 -3.96
C VAL A 14 11.75 -17.09 -2.72
N PRO A 15 11.23 -18.34 -2.66
CA PRO A 15 11.30 -19.19 -1.47
C PRO A 15 12.74 -19.39 -0.97
N ASP A 16 13.68 -19.57 -1.89
CA ASP A 16 15.07 -19.85 -1.55
C ASP A 16 15.87 -18.61 -1.10
N ALA A 17 15.30 -17.41 -1.28
CA ALA A 17 15.86 -16.18 -0.73
C ALA A 17 15.42 -15.94 0.74
N LEU A 18 14.48 -16.73 1.26
CA LEU A 18 14.01 -16.62 2.63
C LEU A 18 14.80 -17.52 3.58
N VAL A 19 15.13 -16.98 4.76
CA VAL A 19 15.66 -17.80 5.85
C VAL A 19 14.63 -18.86 6.26
N GLN A 20 15.13 -20.06 6.58
CA GLN A 20 14.28 -21.23 6.80
C GLN A 20 13.21 -21.02 7.89
N SER A 21 13.57 -20.33 8.98
CA SER A 21 12.64 -20.03 10.07
C SER A 21 11.43 -19.18 9.62
N VAL A 22 11.60 -18.29 8.64
CA VAL A 22 10.50 -17.49 8.07
C VAL A 22 9.62 -18.35 7.17
N ARG A 23 10.23 -19.21 6.34
CA ARG A 23 9.48 -20.14 5.47
C ARG A 23 8.60 -21.07 6.28
N GLU A 24 9.15 -21.70 7.31
CA GLU A 24 8.44 -22.67 8.14
C GLU A 24 7.32 -22.04 8.97
N LYS A 25 7.56 -20.82 9.47
CA LYS A 25 6.58 -20.13 10.32
C LYS A 25 5.42 -19.53 9.54
N PHE A 26 5.69 -18.95 8.38
CA PHE A 26 4.71 -18.12 7.67
C PHE A 26 4.24 -18.69 6.32
N TYR A 27 5.01 -19.61 5.70
CA TYR A 27 4.77 -20.11 4.34
C TYR A 27 4.84 -21.65 4.26
N LYS A 28 4.39 -22.33 5.32
CA LYS A 28 4.44 -23.80 5.42
C LYS A 28 3.70 -24.52 4.28
N ASN A 29 2.73 -23.86 3.64
CA ASN A 29 1.92 -24.42 2.58
C ASN A 29 2.43 -24.03 1.17
N GLY A 30 3.54 -23.29 1.07
CA GLY A 30 4.08 -22.81 -0.21
C GLY A 30 3.31 -21.63 -0.81
N ASP A 31 2.51 -20.93 -0.01
CA ASP A 31 1.68 -19.78 -0.36
C ASP A 31 2.42 -18.45 -0.19
N PHE A 32 3.54 -18.31 -0.90
CA PHE A 32 4.39 -17.13 -0.84
C PHE A 32 3.70 -15.87 -1.39
N HIS A 33 3.90 -14.73 -0.73
CA HIS A 33 3.36 -13.46 -1.17
C HIS A 33 3.96 -13.00 -2.50
N ARG A 34 3.16 -12.22 -3.23
CA ARG A 34 3.63 -11.27 -4.26
C ARG A 34 3.39 -9.86 -3.75
N VAL A 35 4.45 -9.05 -3.74
CA VAL A 35 4.37 -7.64 -3.36
C VAL A 35 4.07 -6.82 -4.60
N TYR A 36 3.08 -5.94 -4.52
CA TYR A 36 2.74 -4.99 -5.59
C TYR A 36 3.14 -3.58 -5.17
N PHE A 37 3.88 -2.90 -6.03
CA PHE A 37 4.17 -1.48 -5.88
C PHE A 37 3.21 -0.71 -6.77
N GLY A 38 2.46 0.19 -6.17
CA GLY A 38 1.47 1.02 -6.83
C GLY A 38 1.85 2.50 -6.81
N GLU A 39 1.64 3.17 -7.93
CA GLU A 39 1.61 4.63 -8.00
C GLU A 39 0.21 5.11 -7.57
N ILE A 40 0.15 6.03 -6.60
CA ILE A 40 -1.12 6.64 -6.17
C ILE A 40 -1.59 7.57 -7.28
N VAL A 41 -2.76 7.28 -7.86
CA VAL A 41 -3.36 8.10 -8.92
C VAL A 41 -4.49 8.97 -8.38
N ALA A 42 -5.11 8.58 -7.26
CA ALA A 42 -6.11 9.37 -6.56
C ALA A 42 -6.13 9.04 -5.05
N SER A 43 -6.63 9.99 -4.26
CA SER A 43 -6.82 9.85 -2.81
C SER A 43 -8.24 10.28 -2.43
N TYR A 44 -8.90 9.49 -1.60
CA TYR A 44 -10.27 9.71 -1.16
C TYR A 44 -10.33 9.74 0.36
N ALA A 45 -11.07 10.69 0.91
CA ALA A 45 -11.29 10.80 2.35
C ALA A 45 -12.70 11.33 2.63
N ASP A 46 -13.24 10.95 3.78
CA ASP A 46 -14.46 11.56 4.32
C ASP A 46 -14.22 13.05 4.55
N GLU A 47 -15.26 13.87 4.42
CA GLU A 47 -15.15 15.34 4.56
C GLU A 47 -14.58 15.76 5.92
N ASP A 48 -14.83 14.98 6.98
CA ASP A 48 -14.36 15.24 8.34
C ASP A 48 -12.98 14.64 8.65
N ALA A 49 -12.31 14.02 7.67
CA ALA A 49 -11.05 13.33 7.89
C ALA A 49 -9.97 14.24 8.47
N THR A 50 -9.90 15.51 8.05
CA THR A 50 -8.96 16.51 8.60
C THR A 50 -9.14 16.70 10.11
N GLN A 51 -10.39 16.75 10.59
CA GLN A 51 -10.71 16.87 12.01
C GLN A 51 -10.35 15.58 12.76
N ARG A 52 -10.75 14.42 12.24
CA ARG A 52 -10.51 13.11 12.87
C ARG A 52 -9.03 12.76 12.96
N LEU A 53 -8.24 13.20 12.00
CA LEU A 53 -6.79 12.99 11.96
C LEU A 53 -6.01 14.08 12.70
N GLY A 54 -6.68 15.10 13.24
CA GLY A 54 -6.04 16.16 14.03
C GLY A 54 -5.08 17.03 13.22
N ILE A 55 -5.21 17.04 11.88
CA ILE A 55 -4.30 17.79 11.01
C ILE A 55 -4.86 19.21 10.82
N GLN A 56 -4.28 20.21 11.48
CA GLN A 56 -4.48 21.61 11.10
C GLN A 56 -3.40 22.00 10.10
N GLY A 57 -3.70 21.97 8.80
CA GLY A 57 -2.74 22.38 7.77
C GLY A 57 -3.29 22.36 6.35
N GLN A 58 -3.27 23.52 5.70
CA GLN A 58 -3.78 23.83 4.36
C GLN A 58 -3.17 22.94 3.27
N GLY A 59 -4.04 22.31 2.48
CA GLY A 59 -3.69 21.62 1.25
C GLY A 59 -4.81 21.78 0.23
N SER A 60 -4.97 23.00 -0.31
CA SER A 60 -5.85 23.25 -1.46
C SER A 60 -5.23 22.59 -2.69
N LEU A 61 -5.58 21.33 -2.95
CA LEU A 61 -5.44 20.75 -4.28
C LEU A 61 -6.59 21.26 -5.14
N THR A 62 -6.49 22.52 -5.57
CA THR A 62 -7.27 22.96 -6.74
C THR A 62 -6.71 22.21 -7.94
N SER A 63 -7.40 21.16 -8.35
CA SER A 63 -7.37 20.76 -9.76
C SER A 63 -7.87 21.95 -10.57
N GLN A 64 -6.99 22.52 -11.39
CA GLN A 64 -7.41 23.36 -12.50
C GLN A 64 -7.14 22.62 -13.81
N PRO A 65 -7.99 22.88 -14.83
CA PRO A 65 -8.25 22.00 -15.96
C PRO A 65 -7.06 21.78 -16.90
#